data_AF-M7UI19-F1
#
_entry.id   AF-M7UI19-F1
#
_cell.length_a   1.000
_cell.length_b   1.000
_cell.length_c   1.000
_cell.angle_alpha   90.00
_cell.angle_beta   90.00
_cell.angle_gamma   90.00
#
_symmetry.space_group_name_H-M   'P 1'
#
loop_
_entity.id
_entity.type
_entity.pdbx_description
1 polymer ?
#
loop_
_entity_poly.entity_id
_entity_poly.type
_entity_poly.pdbx_seq_one_letter_code
_entity_poly.pdbx_strand_id
1 'polypeptide(L)' 'MMFINGKNQTWFAGSWTLVNMHELALVSGIAAAYRLGADYVKFDDFAEEFFGNYMLVSHGFRYTAEEKRRKQKKQ' A
#
# COMPACT_ATOMS: atom_id res chain seq x y z
N MET A 1 1.95 11.00 1.81
CA MET A 1 0.75 11.51 1.11
C MET A 1 -0.58 11.14 1.79
N MET A 2 -0.57 10.90 3.11
CA MET A 2 -1.68 10.27 3.84
C MET A 2 -2.99 11.06 3.78
N PHE A 3 -2.94 12.40 3.70
CA PHE A 3 -4.13 13.25 3.73
C PHE A 3 -4.80 13.47 2.38
N ILE A 4 -4.12 13.18 1.27
CA ILE A 4 -4.64 13.37 -0.09
C ILE A 4 -5.02 12.06 -0.77
N ASN A 5 -4.37 10.96 -0.39
CA ASN A 5 -4.63 9.64 -0.95
C ASN A 5 -6.05 9.17 -0.58
N GLY A 6 -6.89 8.96 -1.59
CA GLY A 6 -8.29 8.55 -1.44
C GLY A 6 -9.29 9.70 -1.48
N LYS A 7 -8.83 10.95 -1.50
CA LYS A 7 -9.69 12.10 -1.74
C LYS A 7 -10.12 12.10 -3.20
N ASN A 8 -11.41 12.30 -3.46
CA ASN A 8 -12.01 12.22 -4.80
C ASN A 8 -11.75 10.89 -5.53
N GLN A 9 -11.60 9.78 -4.79
CA GLN A 9 -11.26 8.46 -5.31
C GLN A 9 -9.92 8.39 -6.07
N THR A 10 -9.00 9.34 -5.84
CA THR A 10 -7.69 9.37 -6.49
C THR A 10 -6.60 8.81 -5.58
N TRP A 11 -5.74 7.96 -6.14
CA TRP A 11 -4.56 7.41 -5.48
C TRP A 11 -3.30 7.82 -6.25
N PHE A 12 -2.28 8.26 -5.52
CA PHE A 12 -1.02 8.73 -6.11
C PHE A 12 0.08 7.69 -5.92
N ALA A 13 0.85 7.45 -6.98
CA ALA A 13 2.01 6.56 -7.01
C ALA A 13 3.19 7.25 -7.72
N GLY A 14 4.42 6.92 -7.34
CA GLY A 14 5.65 7.48 -7.88
C GLY A 14 6.78 7.50 -6.85
N SER A 15 8.02 7.75 -7.29
CA SER A 15 9.17 7.83 -6.38
C SER A 15 9.06 9.01 -5.40
N TRP A 16 8.39 10.10 -5.78
CA TRP A 16 8.27 11.30 -4.94
C TRP A 16 7.14 11.23 -3.90
N THR A 17 6.53 10.07 -3.67
CA THR A 17 5.48 9.91 -2.65
C THR A 17 6.02 9.85 -1.21
N LEU A 18 7.31 9.50 -1.05
CA LEU A 18 8.01 9.48 0.25
C LEU A 18 9.51 9.84 0.12
N VAL A 19 10.26 9.10 -0.70
CA VAL A 19 11.71 9.27 -0.93
C VAL A 19 12.07 8.92 -2.37
N ASN A 20 12.97 9.67 -3.01
CA ASN A 20 13.33 9.47 -4.43
C ASN A 20 14.14 8.18 -4.65
N MET A 21 13.45 7.04 -4.61
CA MET A 21 14.00 5.70 -4.76
C MET A 21 13.16 4.91 -5.77
N HIS A 22 13.82 4.15 -6.64
CA HIS A 22 13.14 3.36 -7.68
C HIS A 22 12.20 2.30 -7.09
N GLU A 23 12.65 1.58 -6.05
CA GLU A 23 11.86 0.56 -5.36
C GLU A 23 10.59 1.14 -4.73
N LEU A 24 10.67 2.36 -4.21
CA LEU A 24 9.50 3.05 -3.68
C LEU A 24 8.47 3.36 -4.77
N ALA A 25 8.91 3.70 -5.99
CA ALA A 25 7.99 3.90 -7.11
C ALA A 25 7.18 2.63 -7.40
N LEU A 26 7.83 1.47 -7.43
CA LEU A 26 7.18 0.17 -7.61
C LEU A 26 6.20 -0.14 -6.46
N VAL A 27 6.68 -0.02 -5.22
CA VAL A 27 5.87 -0.29 -4.02
C VAL A 27 4.66 0.64 -3.92
N SER A 28 4.82 1.91 -4.30
CA SER A 28 3.72 2.88 -4.32
C SER A 28 2.63 2.54 -5.35
N GLY A 29 3.01 1.96 -6.50
CA GLY A 29 2.07 1.48 -7.51
C GLY A 29 1.25 0.30 -7.00
N ILE A 30 1.93 -0.67 -6.36
CA ILE A 30 1.27 -1.82 -5.72
C ILE A 30 0.34 -1.35 -4.59
N ALA A 31 0.75 -0.36 -3.80
CA ALA A 31 -0.08 0.22 -2.74
C ALA A 31 -1.35 0.87 -3.28
N ALA A 32 -1.25 1.63 -4.39
CA ALA A 32 -2.41 2.21 -5.05
C ALA A 32 -3.36 1.13 -5.60
N ALA A 33 -2.82 0.08 -6.24
CA ALA A 33 -3.61 -1.05 -6.73
C ALA A 33 -4.33 -1.79 -5.58
N TYR A 34 -3.65 -2.01 -4.46
CA TYR A 34 -4.23 -2.63 -3.27
C TYR A 34 -5.40 -1.80 -2.70
N ARG A 35 -5.25 -0.47 -2.67
CA ARG A 35 -6.32 0.47 -2.25
C ARG A 35 -7.52 0.47 -3.18
N LEU A 36 -7.32 0.16 -4.47
CA LEU A 36 -8.39 -0.01 -5.45
C LEU A 36 -9.10 -1.37 -5.35
N GLY A 37 -8.59 -2.31 -4.56
CA GLY A 37 -9.22 -3.62 -4.33
C GLY A 37 -8.40 -4.82 -4.77
N ALA A 38 -7.24 -4.62 -5.41
CA ALA A 38 -6.37 -5.73 -5.77
C ALA A 38 -5.89 -6.49 -4.52
N ASP A 39 -5.62 -7.78 -4.69
CA ASP A 39 -4.97 -8.60 -3.66
C ASP A 39 -3.45 -8.37 -3.71
N TYR A 40 -2.83 -8.30 -2.53
CA TYR A 40 -1.37 -8.26 -2.44
C TYR A 40 -0.82 -9.67 -2.54
N VAL A 41 0.12 -9.89 -3.47
CA VAL A 41 0.83 -11.17 -3.61
C VAL A 41 2.14 -11.04 -2.86
N LYS A 42 2.27 -11.81 -1.78
CA LYS A 42 3.50 -11.86 -0.99
C LYS A 42 4.64 -12.41 -1.86
N PHE A 43 5.71 -11.64 -1.96
CA PHE A 43 6.93 -12.05 -2.67
C PHE A 43 7.96 -12.62 -1.70
N ASP A 44 8.34 -11.85 -0.69
CA ASP A 44 9.19 -12.27 0.42
C ASP A 44 8.75 -11.54 1.72
N ASP A 45 9.32 -11.93 2.86
CA ASP A 45 8.98 -11.36 4.17
C ASP A 45 9.40 -9.88 4.30
N PHE A 46 10.54 -9.50 3.73
CA PHE A 46 11.06 -8.14 3.82
C PHE A 46 10.23 -7.15 3.00
N ALA A 47 9.86 -7.52 1.79
CA ALA A 47 9.00 -6.78 0.89
C ALA A 47 7.61 -6.59 1.47
N GLU A 48 7.07 -7.61 2.16
CA GLU A 48 5.79 -7.51 2.86
C GLU A 48 5.88 -6.52 4.03
N GLU A 49 6.94 -6.58 4.82
CA GLU A 49 7.16 -5.64 5.92
C GLU A 49 7.35 -4.20 5.41
N PHE A 50 8.19 -4.02 4.38
CA PHE A 50 8.40 -2.73 3.74
C PHE A 50 7.11 -2.15 3.16
N PHE A 51 6.31 -2.98 2.49
CA PHE A 51 5.00 -2.61 1.97
C PHE A 51 4.05 -2.18 3.10
N GLY A 52 4.00 -2.94 4.20
CA GLY A 52 3.19 -2.62 5.37
C GLY A 52 3.57 -1.27 6.00
N ASN A 53 4.86 -1.02 6.15
CA ASN A 53 5.39 0.24 6.65
C ASN A 53 5.09 1.41 5.71
N TYR A 54 5.26 1.23 4.40
CA TYR A 54 4.90 2.22 3.40
C TYR A 54 3.40 2.56 3.43
N MET A 55 2.54 1.55 3.54
CA MET A 55 1.08 1.75 3.63
C MET A 55 0.71 2.53 4.89
N LEU A 56 1.36 2.25 6.02
CA LEU A 56 1.13 2.97 7.27
C LEU A 56 1.54 4.45 7.15
N VAL A 57 2.73 4.74 6.63
CA VAL A 57 3.29 6.10 6.57
C VAL A 57 2.69 6.93 5.43
N SER A 58 2.63 6.37 4.22
CA SER A 58 2.25 7.13 3.01
C SER A 58 0.74 7.18 2.76
N HIS A 59 0.01 6.14 3.16
CA HIS A 59 -1.44 6.02 2.97
C HIS A 59 -2.23 6.04 4.29
N GLY A 60 -1.57 6.05 5.46
CA GLY A 60 -2.25 6.06 6.74
C GLY A 60 -2.97 4.77 7.08
N PHE A 61 -2.57 3.67 6.47
CA PHE A 61 -3.36 2.45 6.42
C PHE A 61 -2.60 1.27 7.02
N ARG A 62 -3.19 0.60 8.01
CA ARG A 62 -2.61 -0.59 8.64
C ARG A 62 -2.88 -1.84 7.80
N TYR A 63 -1.93 -2.17 6.92
CA TYR A 63 -2.00 -3.34 6.02
C TYR A 63 -2.38 -4.63 6.76
N THR A 64 -1.65 -5.00 7.82
CA THR A 64 -1.84 -6.25 8.56
C THR A 64 -3.23 -6.41 9.18
N ALA A 65 -3.87 -5.31 9.59
CA ALA A 65 -5.22 -5.34 10.14
C ALA A 65 -6.27 -5.57 9.03
N GLU A 66 -6.11 -4.91 7.88
CA GLU A 66 -7.03 -5.08 6.76
C GLU A 66 -6.87 -6.45 6.09
N GLU A 67 -5.65 -6.95 5.97
CA GLU A 67 -5.40 -8.24 5.32
C GLU A 67 -6.07 -9.38 6.10
N LYS A 68 -6.00 -9.33 7.44
CA LYS A 68 -6.77 -10.23 8.33
C LYS A 68 -8.28 -10.13 8.10
N ARG A 69 -8.81 -8.91 8.03
CA ARG A 69 -10.25 -8.66 7.78
C ARG A 69 -10.70 -9.14 6.40
N ARG A 70 -9.88 -8.99 5.36
CA ARG A 70 -10.15 -9.50 4.00
C ARG A 70 -10.16 -11.02 3.96
N LYS A 71 -9.21 -11.68 4.65
CA LYS A 71 -9.17 -13.14 4.76
C LYS A 71 -10.42 -13.70 5.46
N GLN A 72 -10.87 -13.07 6.55
CA GLN A 72 -12.11 -13.44 7.25
C GLN A 72 -13.38 -13.30 6.41
N LYS A 73 -13.43 -12.34 5.47
CA LYS A 73 -14.57 -12.17 4.56
C LYS A 73 -14.59 -13.16 3.39
N LYS A 74 -13.46 -13.77 3.05
CA LYS A 74 -13.34 -14.76 1.99
C LYS A 74 -13.58 -16.20 2.48
N GLN A 75 -13.56 -16.42 3.81
CA GLN A 75 -13.99 -17.66 4.47
C GLN A 75 -15.50 -17.62 4.72
#